data_AF-A0A967ARV2-F1
#
_entry.id   AF-A0A967ARV2-F1
#
_cell.length_a   1.000
_cell.length_b   1.000
_cell.length_c   1.000
_cell.angle_alpha   90.00
_cell.angle_beta   90.00
_cell.angle_gamma   90.00
#
_symmetry.space_group_name_H-M   'P 1'
#
loop_
_entity.id
_entity.type
_entity.pdbx_description
1 polymer ?
#
loop_
_entity_poly.entity_id
_entity_poly.type
_entity_poly.pdbx_seq_one_letter_code
_entity_poly.pdbx_strand_id
1 'polypeptide(L)'
;MKSLFLFCIFLMIVGCSDNDKSNVETPVPLQADVYPQKWLLTAMTGSIANVPPTTGEDLEYQETIRLHSDGTFTKIREYDGVTLQASGAFEVVEKSDGDYLILTFPEKNALVGNCSNEPKEWFRFDSDTKLIGTWWACDGPGLFYDRVE
;
A
#
# COMPACT_ATOMS: atom_id res chain seq x y z
N MET A 1 12.35 9.77 79.32
CA MET A 1 12.80 11.18 79.52
C MET A 1 13.90 11.40 78.49
N LYS A 2 13.80 12.24 77.45
CA LYS A 2 13.60 13.69 77.42
C LYS A 2 13.32 14.13 75.95
N SER A 3 12.52 15.20 75.79
CA SER A 3 12.33 16.11 74.62
C SER A 3 11.83 15.50 73.30
N LEU A 4 10.62 15.75 72.78
CA LEU A 4 9.85 16.98 72.48
C LEU A 4 10.44 17.83 71.33
N PHE A 5 9.74 17.73 70.18
CA PHE A 5 9.50 18.65 69.05
C PHE A 5 10.63 19.51 68.45
N LEU A 6 10.83 19.38 67.13
CA LEU A 6 10.79 20.55 66.24
C LEU A 6 10.34 20.16 64.82
N PHE A 7 9.39 20.96 64.33
CA PHE A 7 8.70 20.92 63.06
C PHE A 7 9.57 21.54 61.96
N CYS A 8 9.81 20.82 60.86
CA CYS A 8 10.27 21.40 59.60
C CYS A 8 9.39 20.86 58.48
N ILE A 9 8.35 21.64 58.16
CA ILE A 9 7.71 21.62 56.85
C ILE A 9 8.79 21.97 55.83
N PHE A 10 9.03 21.05 54.88
CA PHE A 10 9.62 21.39 53.60
C PHE A 10 8.62 21.00 52.52
N LEU A 11 8.00 22.02 51.93
CA LEU A 11 7.21 21.92 50.71
C LEU A 11 8.06 21.25 49.63
N MET A 12 7.67 20.06 49.19
CA MET A 12 8.03 19.60 47.85
C MET A 12 6.95 20.08 46.89
N ILE A 13 7.28 21.18 46.23
CA ILE A 13 6.67 21.67 45.00
C ILE A 13 6.56 20.53 43.99
N VAL A 14 5.31 20.29 43.56
CA VAL A 14 4.94 19.44 42.44
C VAL A 14 5.39 20.14 41.16
N GLY A 15 6.45 19.62 40.54
CA GLY A 15 6.84 19.98 39.18
C GLY A 15 6.31 18.92 38.21
N CYS A 16 5.13 19.16 37.64
CA CYS A 16 4.72 18.49 36.41
C CYS A 16 5.56 19.09 35.27
N SER A 17 6.55 18.35 34.78
CA SER A 17 7.04 18.55 33.43
C SER A 17 5.94 18.07 32.51
N ASP A 18 5.26 19.00 31.84
CA ASP A 18 4.46 18.68 30.66
C ASP A 18 5.43 18.15 29.60
N ASN A 19 5.64 16.84 29.62
CA ASN A 19 6.19 16.16 28.47
C ASN A 19 5.04 16.06 27.48
N ASP A 20 5.10 16.94 26.49
CA ASP A 20 4.38 16.84 25.23
C ASP A 20 4.30 15.37 24.84
N LYS A 21 3.09 14.81 24.93
CA LYS A 21 2.77 13.56 24.26
C LYS A 21 2.76 13.89 22.78
N SER A 22 3.95 13.89 22.18
CA SER A 22 4.04 13.58 20.77
C SER A 22 3.30 12.26 20.61
N ASN A 23 2.22 12.29 19.83
CA ASN A 23 1.72 11.08 19.21
C ASN A 23 2.90 10.58 18.38
N VAL A 24 3.71 9.71 18.99
CA VAL A 24 4.46 8.74 18.23
C VAL A 24 3.36 7.92 17.60
N GLU A 25 3.02 8.27 16.36
CA GLU A 25 2.37 7.35 15.44
C GLU A 25 3.30 6.14 15.40
N THR A 26 3.01 5.16 16.25
CA THR A 26 3.48 3.80 16.04
C THR A 26 3.17 3.49 14.59
N PRO A 27 4.15 3.10 13.76
CA PRO A 27 3.86 2.63 12.42
C PRO A 27 2.79 1.56 12.56
N VAL A 28 1.59 1.85 12.06
CA VAL A 28 0.58 0.81 11.92
C VAL A 28 1.24 -0.19 10.99
N PRO A 29 1.46 -1.45 11.41
CA PRO A 29 2.08 -2.44 10.55
C PRO A 29 1.21 -2.54 9.30
N LEU A 30 1.84 -2.52 8.13
CA LEU A 30 1.18 -2.69 6.85
C LEU A 30 0.23 -3.88 6.95
N GLN A 31 -1.09 -3.65 6.94
CA GLN A 31 -2.11 -4.71 6.96
C GLN A 31 -2.20 -5.43 5.61
N ALA A 32 -1.05 -5.62 4.96
CA ALA A 32 -0.92 -6.37 3.72
C ALA A 32 -1.26 -7.86 3.94
N ASP A 33 -1.16 -8.36 5.18
CA ASP A 33 -1.38 -9.75 5.59
C ASP A 33 -2.84 -10.12 5.91
N VAL A 34 -3.75 -9.14 5.94
CA VAL A 34 -5.18 -9.37 6.15
C VAL A 34 -5.84 -9.71 4.82
N TYR A 35 -6.29 -10.96 4.64
CA TYR A 35 -6.93 -11.45 3.42
C TYR A 35 -8.35 -11.98 3.66
N PRO A 36 -9.26 -11.92 2.68
CA PRO A 36 -9.06 -11.49 1.29
C PRO A 36 -8.95 -9.97 1.15
N GLN A 37 -8.37 -9.51 0.04
CA GLN A 37 -8.31 -8.08 -0.31
C GLN A 37 -8.85 -7.82 -1.71
N LYS A 38 -9.38 -6.62 -1.91
CA LYS A 38 -9.76 -6.12 -3.24
C LYS A 38 -9.20 -4.73 -3.49
N TRP A 39 -8.57 -4.59 -4.65
CA TRP A 39 -7.91 -3.37 -5.09
C TRP A 39 -8.52 -2.91 -6.41
N LEU A 40 -8.91 -1.63 -6.48
CA LEU A 40 -9.46 -1.02 -7.70
C LEU A 40 -8.45 -0.04 -8.27
N LEU A 41 -8.24 -0.06 -9.58
CA LEU A 41 -7.50 0.98 -10.28
C LEU A 41 -8.30 2.29 -10.18
N THR A 42 -7.69 3.33 -9.61
CA THR A 42 -8.35 4.63 -9.40
C THR A 42 -7.72 5.75 -10.21
N ALA A 43 -6.46 5.61 -10.61
CA ALA A 43 -5.80 6.56 -11.50
C ALA A 43 -4.80 5.90 -12.45
N MET A 44 -4.62 6.52 -13.62
CA MET A 44 -3.59 6.19 -14.59
C MET A 44 -2.82 7.43 -15.03
N THR A 45 -1.50 7.32 -15.19
CA THR A 45 -0.68 8.35 -15.83
C THR A 45 -0.07 7.84 -17.12
N GLY A 46 0.00 8.69 -18.14
CA GLY A 46 0.78 8.44 -19.34
C GLY A 46 2.27 8.76 -19.17
N SER A 47 3.02 8.71 -20.28
CA SER A 47 4.44 9.02 -20.34
C SER A 47 4.76 10.51 -20.58
N ILE A 48 3.74 11.35 -20.80
CA ILE A 48 3.92 12.79 -21.06
C ILE A 48 3.91 13.56 -19.74
N ALA A 49 5.01 14.26 -19.46
CA ALA A 49 5.14 15.10 -18.28
C ALA A 49 4.06 16.21 -18.24
N ASN A 50 3.60 16.53 -17.03
CA ASN A 50 2.59 17.55 -16.74
C ASN A 50 1.19 17.27 -17.32
N VAL A 51 0.93 16.05 -17.80
CA VAL A 51 -0.44 15.59 -18.06
C VAL A 51 -1.01 15.04 -16.75
N PRO A 52 -2.15 15.56 -16.26
CA PRO A 52 -2.79 15.03 -15.06
C PRO A 52 -3.16 13.54 -15.23
N PRO A 53 -3.19 12.75 -14.14
CA PRO A 53 -3.72 11.39 -14.20
C PRO A 53 -5.17 11.37 -14.68
N THR A 54 -5.55 10.35 -15.46
CA THR A 54 -6.96 10.04 -15.70
C THR A 54 -7.53 9.26 -14.53
N THR A 55 -8.84 9.39 -14.29
CA THR A 55 -9.54 8.80 -13.14
C THR A 55 -10.99 8.46 -13.49
N GLY A 56 -11.61 7.53 -12.77
CA GLY A 56 -13.02 7.20 -12.96
C GLY A 56 -13.33 6.73 -14.37
N GLU A 57 -14.35 7.33 -15.01
CA GLU A 57 -14.76 7.00 -16.38
C GLU A 57 -13.74 7.45 -17.45
N ASP A 58 -12.80 8.34 -17.12
CA ASP A 58 -11.75 8.77 -18.03
C ASP A 58 -10.55 7.79 -18.07
N LEU A 59 -10.56 6.75 -17.23
CA LEU A 59 -9.57 5.68 -17.30
C LEU A 59 -9.71 4.94 -18.63
N GLU A 60 -8.57 4.64 -19.26
CA GLU A 60 -8.56 3.88 -20.52
C GLU A 60 -9.23 2.51 -20.33
N TYR A 61 -9.01 1.89 -19.18
CA TYR A 61 -9.64 0.65 -18.76
C TYR A 61 -9.94 0.66 -17.26
N GLN A 62 -10.93 -0.13 -16.87
CA GLN A 62 -11.15 -0.45 -15.45
C GLN A 62 -10.36 -1.71 -15.11
N GLU A 63 -9.80 -1.76 -13.90
CA GLU A 63 -9.04 -2.92 -13.46
C GLU A 63 -9.24 -3.21 -11.97
N THR A 64 -9.34 -4.49 -11.64
CA THR A 64 -9.46 -4.99 -10.26
C THR A 64 -8.43 -6.08 -10.01
N ILE A 65 -7.78 -6.04 -8.85
CA ILE A 65 -6.95 -7.13 -8.32
C ILE A 65 -7.62 -7.64 -7.04
N ARG A 66 -7.86 -8.95 -6.96
CA ARG A 66 -8.34 -9.63 -5.76
C ARG A 66 -7.25 -10.57 -5.25
N LEU A 67 -6.83 -10.38 -4.00
CA LEU A 67 -5.90 -11.29 -3.32
C LEU A 67 -6.72 -12.23 -2.43
N HIS A 68 -6.55 -13.53 -2.63
CA HIS A 68 -7.29 -14.57 -1.93
C HIS A 68 -6.49 -15.09 -0.73
N SER A 69 -7.18 -15.59 0.29
CA SER A 69 -6.55 -16.10 1.52
C SER A 69 -5.70 -17.36 1.31
N ASP A 70 -5.77 -17.99 0.14
CA ASP A 70 -4.98 -19.17 -0.24
C ASP A 70 -3.65 -18.81 -0.93
N GLY A 71 -3.29 -17.52 -1.00
CA GLY A 71 -2.07 -17.05 -1.65
C GLY A 71 -2.18 -16.87 -3.17
N THR A 72 -3.39 -16.97 -3.72
CA THR A 72 -3.64 -16.73 -5.15
C THR A 72 -4.24 -15.35 -5.40
N PHE A 73 -4.16 -14.88 -6.64
CA PHE A 73 -4.84 -13.64 -7.04
C PHE A 73 -5.72 -13.85 -8.28
N THR A 74 -6.68 -12.94 -8.46
CA THR A 74 -7.39 -12.74 -9.72
C THR A 74 -7.26 -11.29 -10.14
N LYS A 75 -6.83 -11.06 -11.38
CA LYS A 75 -6.74 -9.74 -12.01
C LYS A 75 -7.71 -9.68 -13.17
N ILE A 76 -8.56 -8.66 -13.20
CA ILE A 76 -9.59 -8.46 -14.23
C ILE A 76 -9.42 -7.06 -14.79
N ARG A 77 -9.36 -6.94 -16.13
CA ARG A 77 -9.37 -5.67 -16.85
C ARG A 77 -10.54 -5.63 -17.81
N GLU A 78 -11.26 -4.52 -17.81
CA GLU A 78 -12.36 -4.24 -18.72
C GLU A 78 -11.97 -3.05 -19.62
N TYR A 79 -11.97 -3.28 -20.93
CA TYR A 79 -11.59 -2.31 -21.95
C TYR A 79 -12.44 -2.52 -23.20
N ASP A 80 -13.12 -1.48 -23.69
CA ASP A 80 -13.90 -1.50 -24.94
C ASP A 80 -14.85 -2.71 -25.07
N GLY A 81 -15.58 -3.03 -23.99
CA GLY A 81 -16.51 -4.17 -23.94
C GLY A 81 -15.86 -5.55 -23.88
N VAL A 82 -14.52 -5.62 -23.80
CA VAL A 82 -13.75 -6.86 -23.62
C VAL A 82 -13.33 -6.99 -22.16
N THR A 83 -13.55 -8.17 -21.59
CA THR A 83 -13.04 -8.55 -20.27
C THR A 83 -11.85 -9.49 -20.43
N LEU A 84 -10.70 -9.07 -19.92
CA LEU A 84 -9.52 -9.91 -19.77
C LEU A 84 -9.41 -10.34 -18.31
N GLN A 85 -9.07 -11.60 -18.07
CA GLN A 85 -8.88 -12.13 -16.73
C GLN A 85 -7.65 -13.02 -16.69
N ALA A 86 -6.86 -12.89 -15.63
CA ALA A 86 -5.78 -13.80 -15.31
C ALA A 86 -5.74 -14.11 -13.80
N SER A 87 -5.04 -15.17 -13.44
CA SER A 87 -4.85 -15.60 -12.05
C SER A 87 -3.48 -16.24 -11.89
N GLY A 88 -3.00 -16.30 -10.66
CA GLY A 88 -1.69 -16.83 -10.33
C GLY A 88 -1.43 -16.79 -8.83
N ALA A 89 -0.17 -16.83 -8.44
CA ALA A 89 0.24 -16.69 -7.04
C ALA A 89 0.69 -15.27 -6.75
N PHE A 90 0.54 -14.81 -5.52
CA PHE A 90 1.13 -13.55 -5.08
C PHE A 90 2.06 -13.77 -3.88
N GLU A 91 2.99 -12.84 -3.71
CA GLU A 91 3.85 -12.73 -2.53
C GLU A 91 3.96 -11.26 -2.11
N VAL A 92 4.12 -11.04 -0.81
CA VAL A 92 4.48 -9.73 -0.26
C VAL A 92 5.92 -9.81 0.23
N VAL A 93 6.77 -8.88 -0.21
CA VAL A 93 8.18 -8.85 0.15
C VAL A 93 8.54 -7.48 0.73
N GLU A 94 9.19 -7.50 1.89
CA GLU A 94 9.77 -6.31 2.50
C GLU A 94 11.17 -6.07 1.91
N LYS A 95 11.47 -4.82 1.56
CA LYS A 95 12.80 -4.39 1.10
C LYS A 95 13.21 -3.10 1.79
N SER A 96 14.50 -2.78 1.70
CA SER A 96 15.06 -1.55 2.30
C SER A 96 14.43 -0.26 1.77
N ASP A 97 13.88 -0.29 0.56
CA ASP A 97 13.29 0.85 -0.14
C ASP A 97 11.75 0.86 -0.09
N GLY A 98 11.13 -0.13 0.55
CA GLY A 98 9.69 -0.26 0.73
C GLY A 98 9.20 -1.69 0.56
N ASP A 99 7.90 -1.87 0.79
CA ASP A 99 7.25 -3.17 0.69
C ASP A 99 6.57 -3.32 -0.67
N TYR A 100 6.57 -4.54 -1.19
CA TYR A 100 6.13 -4.85 -2.53
C TYR A 100 5.15 -6.01 -2.56
N LEU A 101 4.09 -5.86 -3.35
CA LEU A 101 3.25 -6.96 -3.82
C LEU A 101 3.78 -7.43 -5.17
N ILE A 102 4.01 -8.74 -5.30
CA ILE A 102 4.45 -9.35 -6.55
C ILE A 102 3.36 -10.33 -7.00
N LEU A 103 2.83 -10.12 -8.20
CA LEU A 103 1.91 -11.06 -8.86
C LEU A 103 2.70 -11.93 -9.84
N THR A 104 2.70 -13.24 -9.63
CA THR A 104 3.33 -14.21 -10.54
C THR A 104 2.27 -14.96 -11.34
N PHE A 105 2.23 -14.70 -12.64
CA PHE A 105 1.34 -15.32 -13.60
C PHE A 105 1.95 -16.65 -14.10
N PRO A 106 1.12 -17.65 -14.50
CA PRO A 106 1.61 -18.89 -15.08
C PRO A 106 2.40 -18.68 -16.38
N GLU A 107 2.00 -17.69 -17.17
CA GLU A 107 2.63 -17.31 -18.43
C GLU A 107 2.46 -15.82 -18.71
N LYS A 108 3.30 -15.28 -19.60
CA LYS A 108 3.22 -13.88 -20.01
C LYS A 108 1.93 -13.64 -20.79
N ASN A 109 1.22 -12.58 -20.45
CA ASN A 109 -0.04 -12.20 -21.09
C ASN A 109 -0.22 -10.68 -21.06
N ALA A 110 -1.30 -10.18 -21.69
CA ALA A 110 -1.57 -8.76 -21.86
C ALA A 110 -1.84 -7.98 -20.54
N LEU A 111 -2.13 -8.67 -19.43
CA LEU A 111 -2.38 -8.03 -18.14
C LEU A 111 -1.10 -7.79 -17.32
N VAL A 112 0.04 -8.34 -17.74
CA VAL A 112 1.31 -8.20 -17.02
C VAL A 112 1.93 -6.83 -17.35
N GLY A 113 1.83 -5.88 -16.42
CA GLY A 113 2.46 -4.57 -16.53
C GLY A 113 3.86 -4.52 -15.94
N ASN A 114 4.90 -4.81 -16.72
CA ASN A 114 6.27 -4.82 -16.21
C ASN A 114 7.33 -4.36 -17.23
N CYS A 115 8.57 -4.25 -16.75
CA CYS A 115 9.74 -3.87 -17.54
C CYS A 115 10.39 -5.04 -18.29
N SER A 116 9.88 -6.27 -18.17
CA SER A 116 10.62 -7.47 -18.59
C SER A 116 9.75 -8.46 -19.38
N ASN A 117 10.35 -9.60 -19.73
CA ASN A 117 9.61 -10.71 -20.34
C ASN A 117 9.17 -11.76 -19.31
N GLU A 118 9.43 -11.53 -18.03
CA GLU A 118 8.97 -12.42 -16.98
C GLU A 118 7.46 -12.29 -16.79
N PRO A 119 6.74 -13.37 -16.44
CA PRO A 119 5.32 -13.32 -16.11
C PRO A 119 5.11 -12.80 -14.68
N LYS A 120 5.80 -11.70 -14.31
CA LYS A 120 5.78 -11.12 -12.96
C LYS A 120 5.45 -9.64 -13.00
N GLU A 121 4.52 -9.21 -12.19
CA GLU A 121 4.16 -7.80 -12.04
C GLU A 121 4.43 -7.34 -10.62
N TRP A 122 5.05 -6.18 -10.49
CA TRP A 122 5.46 -5.63 -9.21
C TRP A 122 4.66 -4.36 -8.91
N PHE A 123 4.21 -4.26 -7.67
CA PHE A 123 3.55 -3.10 -7.13
C PHE A 123 4.25 -2.71 -5.84
N ARG A 124 4.45 -1.41 -5.63
CA ARG A 124 4.92 -0.87 -4.37
C ARG A 124 3.71 -0.49 -3.52
N PHE A 125 3.75 -0.83 -2.23
CA PHE A 125 2.83 -0.25 -1.26
C PHE A 125 3.24 1.18 -0.97
N ASP A 126 2.34 2.13 -1.22
CA ASP A 126 2.47 3.52 -0.79
C ASP A 126 1.85 3.72 0.61
N SER A 127 0.84 2.92 0.92
CA SER A 127 0.25 2.71 2.25
C SER A 127 -0.53 1.40 2.28
N ASP A 128 -1.09 1.02 3.43
CA ASP A 128 -1.96 -0.16 3.60
C ASP A 128 -3.16 -0.19 2.66
N THR A 129 -3.56 0.96 2.14
CA THR A 129 -4.71 1.12 1.26
C THR A 129 -4.34 1.59 -0.14
N LYS A 130 -3.05 1.74 -0.45
CA LYS A 130 -2.58 2.24 -1.76
C LYS A 130 -1.47 1.40 -2.36
N LEU A 131 -1.68 0.98 -3.60
CA LEU A 131 -0.69 0.29 -4.43
C LEU A 131 -0.33 1.14 -5.65
N ILE A 132 0.96 1.13 -6.00
CA ILE A 132 1.50 1.80 -7.19
C ILE A 132 2.23 0.77 -8.04
N GLY A 133 1.79 0.55 -9.28
CA GLY A 133 2.45 -0.33 -10.23
C GLY A 133 3.84 0.20 -10.61
N THR A 134 4.83 -0.69 -10.79
CA THR A 134 6.21 -0.26 -11.09
C THR A 134 6.52 -0.14 -12.59
N TRP A 135 5.55 -0.43 -13.47
CA TRP A 135 5.75 -0.44 -14.92
C TRP A 135 6.19 0.93 -15.49
N TRP A 136 5.73 2.02 -14.88
CA TRP A 136 6.12 3.39 -15.23
C TRP A 136 7.61 3.68 -15.19
N ALA A 137 8.41 2.87 -14.48
CA ALA A 137 9.86 2.99 -14.48
C ALA A 137 10.50 2.68 -15.85
N CYS A 138 9.75 2.09 -16.78
CA CYS A 138 10.22 1.68 -18.11
C CYS A 138 9.26 2.13 -19.21
N ASP A 139 8.78 3.38 -19.10
CA ASP A 139 7.86 4.03 -20.05
C ASP A 139 6.47 3.38 -20.17
N GLY A 140 6.10 2.50 -19.23
CA GLY A 140 4.71 2.05 -19.06
C GLY A 140 3.82 3.12 -18.40
N PRO A 141 2.49 2.93 -18.36
CA PRO A 141 1.63 3.79 -17.59
C PRO A 141 1.92 3.66 -16.08
N GLY A 142 1.74 4.76 -15.35
CA GLY A 142 1.62 4.72 -13.89
C GLY A 142 0.23 4.22 -13.52
N LEU A 143 0.14 3.20 -12.69
CA LEU A 143 -1.11 2.57 -12.28
C LEU A 143 -1.26 2.71 -10.76
N PHE A 144 -2.36 3.30 -10.30
CA PHE A 144 -2.60 3.59 -8.90
C PHE A 144 -3.88 2.90 -8.45
N TYR A 145 -3.81 2.15 -7.36
CA TYR A 145 -4.94 1.35 -6.86
C TYR A 145 -5.25 1.70 -5.42
N ASP A 146 -6.53 1.67 -5.08
CA ASP A 146 -7.03 1.79 -3.72
C ASP A 146 -7.63 0.47 -3.23
N ARG A 147 -7.34 0.10 -1.98
CA ARG A 147 -7.99 -1.04 -1.31
C ARG A 147 -9.41 -0.67 -0.94
N VAL A 148 -10.36 -1.53 -1.30
CA VAL A 148 -11.80 -1.34 -1.02
C VAL A 148 -12.42 -2.44 -0.17
N GLU A 149 -11.74 -3.58 -0.04
CA GLU A 149 -12.08 -4.70 0.84
C GLU A 149 -10.79 -5.25 1.45
#